data_AF-A0A957HDM7-F1
#
_entry.id   AF-A0A957HDM7-F1
#
_cell.length_a   1.000
_cell.length_b   1.000
_cell.length_c   1.000
_cell.angle_alpha   90.00
_cell.angle_beta   90.00
_cell.angle_gamma   90.00
#
_symmetry.space_group_name_H-M   'P 1'
#
loop_
_entity.id
_entity.type
_entity.pdbx_description
1 polymer ?
#
loop_
_entity_poly.entity_id
_entity_poly.type
_entity_poly.pdbx_seq_one_letter_code
_entity_poly.pdbx_strand_id
1 'polypeptide(L)'
;YGQQEFVPGLSWLFFSPTFMESQIETLVKYHIDYIVIDYRITTDYSMNGIYFDSKEPDAGHHELPFDPRLLDKFDYIPNTSRIFHSGDIIIYDVTSISRQSGTP
;
A
#
# COMPACT_ATOMS: atom_id res chain seq x y z
N TYR A 1 -19.30 -3.96 13.55
CA TYR A 1 -18.09 -4.40 12.82
C TYR A 1 -18.11 -3.72 11.47
N GLY A 2 -17.08 -2.91 11.22
CA GLY A 2 -17.11 -1.73 10.37
C GLY A 2 -17.04 -2.00 8.86
N GLN A 3 -17.62 -1.09 8.09
CA GLN A 3 -17.54 -1.09 6.64
C GLN A 3 -16.10 -0.79 6.22
N GLN A 4 -15.41 -1.79 5.69
CA GLN A 4 -14.16 -1.61 4.97
C GLN A 4 -14.52 -1.54 3.49
N GLU A 5 -14.50 -0.35 2.90
CA GLU A 5 -14.63 -0.22 1.45
C GLU A 5 -13.31 -0.66 0.81
N PHE A 6 -13.30 -1.85 0.24
CA PHE A 6 -12.18 -2.35 -0.54
C PHE A 6 -12.19 -1.69 -1.92
N VAL A 7 -11.12 -0.98 -2.26
CA VAL A 7 -10.94 -0.39 -3.60
C VAL A 7 -10.03 -1.31 -4.43
N PRO A 8 -10.58 -2.11 -5.37
CA PRO A 8 -9.78 -3.03 -6.17
C PRO A 8 -8.90 -2.29 -7.20
N GLY A 9 -7.76 -2.88 -7.57
CA GLY A 9 -6.88 -2.33 -8.61
C GLY A 9 -5.95 -1.22 -8.12
N LEU A 10 -5.74 -1.12 -6.81
CA LEU A 10 -4.71 -0.27 -6.20
C LEU A 10 -3.46 -1.06 -5.80
N SER A 11 -3.39 -2.35 -6.14
CA SER A 11 -2.25 -3.23 -5.89
C SER A 11 -0.95 -2.65 -6.43
N TRP A 12 -0.98 -1.95 -7.57
CA TRP A 12 0.18 -1.26 -8.16
C TRP A 12 0.88 -0.26 -7.21
N LEU A 13 0.18 0.30 -6.21
CA LEU A 13 0.77 1.18 -5.20
C LEU A 13 1.91 0.48 -4.43
N PHE A 14 1.76 -0.82 -4.20
CA PHE A 14 2.74 -1.63 -3.48
C PHE A 14 3.95 -1.98 -4.35
N PHE A 15 3.78 -2.11 -5.66
CA PHE A 15 4.87 -2.49 -6.58
C PHE A 15 5.72 -1.31 -7.06
N SER A 16 5.23 -0.08 -6.99
CA SER A 16 6.03 1.08 -7.38
C SER A 16 7.21 1.29 -6.42
N PRO A 17 8.46 1.47 -6.90
CA PRO A 17 9.62 1.64 -6.03
C PRO A 17 9.63 2.98 -5.30
N THR A 18 8.92 3.98 -5.81
CA THR A 18 8.86 5.33 -5.23
C THR A 18 7.42 5.77 -5.01
N PHE A 19 7.23 6.64 -4.02
CA PHE A 19 5.96 7.32 -3.80
C PHE A 19 5.94 8.62 -4.61
N MET A 20 5.15 8.63 -5.66
CA MET A 20 4.99 9.68 -6.67
C MET A 20 3.63 10.37 -6.55
N GLU A 21 3.47 11.47 -7.30
CA GLU A 21 2.25 12.29 -7.34
C GLU A 21 1.00 11.48 -7.72
N SER A 22 1.10 10.50 -8.63
CA SER A 22 -0.03 9.64 -8.99
C SER A 22 -0.55 8.78 -7.84
N GLN A 23 0.31 8.40 -6.88
CA GLN A 23 -0.13 7.74 -5.65
C GLN A 23 -0.85 8.73 -4.72
N ILE A 24 -0.38 9.98 -4.62
CA ILE A 24 -1.05 11.03 -3.85
C ILE A 24 -2.47 11.28 -4.40
N GLU A 25 -2.59 11.45 -5.72
CA GLU A 25 -3.89 11.60 -6.39
C GLU A 25 -4.82 10.44 -6.09
N THR A 26 -4.28 9.22 -6.03
CA THR A 26 -5.04 8.01 -5.67
C THR A 26 -5.54 8.08 -4.23
N LEU A 27 -4.68 8.44 -3.27
CA LEU A 27 -5.09 8.58 -1.86
C LEU A 27 -6.18 9.62 -1.68
N VAL A 28 -6.08 10.76 -2.38
CA VAL A 28 -7.08 11.84 -2.36
C VAL A 28 -8.38 11.39 -3.03
N LYS A 29 -8.30 10.85 -4.24
CA LYS A 29 -9.47 10.43 -5.05
C LYS A 29 -10.32 9.38 -4.36
N TYR A 30 -9.68 8.44 -3.66
CA TYR A 30 -10.36 7.33 -2.99
C TYR A 30 -10.52 7.56 -1.48
N HIS A 31 -10.18 8.74 -0.96
CA HIS A 31 -10.25 9.09 0.46
C HIS A 31 -9.62 8.03 1.37
N ILE A 32 -8.41 7.58 1.00
CA ILE A 32 -7.69 6.54 1.74
C ILE A 32 -7.05 7.19 2.95
N ASP A 33 -7.55 6.86 4.15
CA ASP A 33 -7.04 7.41 5.41
C ASP A 33 -5.92 6.54 6.01
N TYR A 34 -5.89 5.25 5.69
CA TYR A 34 -4.94 4.30 6.26
C TYR A 34 -4.33 3.38 5.21
N ILE A 35 -3.03 3.11 5.35
CA ILE A 35 -2.30 2.08 4.60
C ILE A 35 -1.87 1.01 5.58
N VAL A 36 -2.21 -0.24 5.30
CA VAL A 36 -1.80 -1.40 6.09
C VAL A 36 -0.76 -2.18 5.31
N ILE A 37 0.39 -2.41 5.93
CA ILE A 37 1.48 -3.22 5.40
C ILE A 37 1.56 -4.51 6.20
N ASP A 38 1.65 -5.64 5.50
CA ASP A 38 1.90 -6.96 6.08
C ASP A 38 3.21 -7.52 5.52
N TYR A 39 4.27 -7.51 6.32
CA TYR A 39 5.61 -7.96 5.93
C TYR A 39 5.72 -9.48 5.76
N ARG A 40 4.72 -10.28 6.15
CA ARG A 40 4.76 -11.74 5.92
C ARG A 40 4.81 -12.10 4.44
N ILE A 41 4.28 -11.23 3.57
CA ILE A 41 4.36 -11.42 2.11
C ILE A 41 5.81 -11.32 1.58
N THR A 42 6.74 -10.81 2.38
CA THR A 42 8.16 -10.69 2.02
C THR A 42 8.98 -11.93 2.39
N THR A 43 8.40 -12.86 3.14
CA THR A 43 9.04 -14.11 3.58
C THR A 43 8.35 -15.34 3.02
N ASP A 44 7.02 -15.30 2.85
CA ASP A 44 6.24 -16.34 2.20
C ASP A 44 5.98 -16.01 0.72
N TYR A 45 6.14 -17.01 -0.16
CA TYR A 45 5.79 -16.86 -1.58
C TYR A 45 4.28 -17.06 -1.78
N SER A 46 3.71 -16.37 -2.75
CA SER A 46 2.31 -16.58 -3.10
C SER A 46 2.08 -17.92 -3.82
N MET A 47 1.25 -18.81 -3.26
CA MET A 47 0.97 -20.13 -3.85
C MET A 47 0.32 -20.06 -5.24
N ASN A 48 -0.41 -18.98 -5.55
CA ASN A 48 -1.03 -18.76 -6.85
C ASN A 48 -0.32 -17.66 -7.67
N GLY A 49 0.85 -17.21 -7.21
CA GLY A 49 1.59 -16.12 -7.86
C GLY A 49 0.89 -14.76 -7.80
N ILE A 50 -0.03 -14.55 -6.86
CA ILE A 50 -0.78 -13.30 -6.64
C ILE A 50 -0.68 -12.86 -5.17
N TYR A 51 -0.24 -11.63 -4.90
CA TYR A 51 -0.08 -11.04 -3.56
C TYR A 51 -1.32 -10.30 -3.06
N PHE A 52 -1.89 -9.42 -3.89
CA PHE A 52 -2.97 -8.51 -3.51
C PHE A 52 -4.24 -8.74 -4.33
N ASP A 53 -4.15 -8.65 -5.66
CA ASP A 53 -5.29 -8.88 -6.56
C ASP A 53 -4.84 -9.26 -7.98
N SER A 54 -5.79 -9.70 -8.82
CA SER A 54 -5.52 -10.14 -10.19
C SER A 54 -5.13 -9.00 -11.15
N LYS A 55 -5.05 -7.75 -10.68
CA LYS A 55 -4.66 -6.58 -11.47
C LYS A 55 -3.27 -6.06 -11.11
N GLU A 56 -2.57 -6.76 -10.22
CA GLU A 56 -1.22 -6.39 -9.86
C GLU A 56 -0.21 -6.67 -11.00
N PRO A 57 0.92 -5.96 -11.03
CA PRO A 57 1.99 -6.25 -11.98
C PRO A 57 2.43 -7.72 -11.87
N ASP A 58 2.56 -8.41 -13.02
CA ASP A 58 2.96 -9.83 -13.10
C ASP A 58 2.07 -10.81 -12.31
N ALA A 59 0.80 -10.47 -12.08
CA ALA A 59 -0.18 -11.35 -11.45
C ALA A 59 -0.16 -12.78 -12.04
N GLY A 60 -0.10 -13.78 -11.16
CA GLY A 60 -0.04 -15.20 -11.51
C GLY A 60 1.37 -15.72 -11.84
N HIS A 61 2.38 -14.85 -11.84
CA HIS A 61 3.75 -15.19 -12.23
C HIS A 61 4.79 -14.86 -11.13
N HIS A 62 4.35 -14.50 -9.93
CA HIS A 62 5.26 -14.29 -8.80
C HIS A 62 5.77 -15.62 -8.25
N GLU A 63 7.07 -15.89 -8.45
CA GLU A 63 7.74 -17.11 -7.95
C GLU A 63 8.63 -16.86 -6.72
N LEU A 64 8.82 -15.58 -6.36
CA LEU A 64 9.68 -15.14 -5.27
C LEU A 64 8.86 -14.32 -4.27
N PRO A 65 9.19 -14.37 -2.96
CA PRO A 65 8.60 -13.47 -1.96
C PRO A 65 8.65 -12.01 -2.38
N PHE A 66 7.69 -11.21 -1.91
CA PHE A 66 7.60 -9.80 -2.26
C PHE A 66 8.85 -9.04 -1.79
N ASP A 67 9.36 -8.12 -2.62
CA ASP A 67 10.56 -7.35 -2.27
C ASP A 67 10.28 -6.40 -1.09
N PRO A 68 10.88 -6.61 0.10
CA PRO A 68 10.61 -5.77 1.27
C PRO A 68 10.95 -4.29 1.02
N ARG A 69 11.90 -3.99 0.12
CA ARG A 69 12.29 -2.60 -0.20
C ARG A 69 11.12 -1.80 -0.81
N LEU A 70 10.17 -2.48 -1.45
CA LEU A 70 8.97 -1.85 -1.99
C LEU A 70 7.95 -1.47 -0.91
N LEU A 71 8.03 -2.09 0.27
CA LEU A 71 7.22 -1.76 1.44
C LEU A 71 7.90 -0.71 2.32
N ASP A 72 9.22 -0.75 2.43
CA ASP A 72 10.00 0.21 3.24
C ASP A 72 9.81 1.66 2.78
N LYS A 73 9.42 1.89 1.51
CA LYS A 73 9.14 3.24 1.00
C LYS A 73 8.09 4.00 1.82
N PHE A 74 7.15 3.29 2.45
CA PHE A 74 6.07 3.92 3.21
C PHE A 74 6.56 4.63 4.49
N ASP A 75 7.71 4.24 5.04
CA ASP A 75 8.34 4.92 6.18
C ASP A 75 8.87 6.32 5.80
N TYR A 76 9.04 6.62 4.51
CA TYR A 76 9.68 7.85 4.03
C TYR A 76 8.71 8.84 3.39
N ILE A 77 7.39 8.56 3.42
CA ILE A 77 6.39 9.43 2.80
C ILE A 77 6.16 10.67 3.69
N PRO A 78 6.34 11.90 3.18
CA PRO A 78 6.01 13.11 3.93
C PRO A 78 4.53 13.15 4.33
N ASN A 79 4.22 13.76 5.47
CA ASN A 79 2.84 13.88 5.99
C ASN A 79 2.15 12.53 6.27
N THR A 80 2.92 11.46 6.45
CA THR A 80 2.46 10.15 6.88
C THR A 80 2.91 9.88 8.31
N SER A 81 2.06 9.22 9.11
CA SER A 81 2.40 8.83 10.49
C SER A 81 2.23 7.34 10.69
N ARG A 82 3.26 6.65 11.18
CA ARG A 82 3.13 5.25 11.61
C ARG A 82 2.42 5.20 12.95
N ILE A 83 1.17 4.72 12.95
CA ILE A 83 0.30 4.70 14.14
C ILE A 83 0.23 3.34 14.83
N PHE A 84 0.68 2.28 14.15
CA PHE A 84 0.69 0.92 14.70
C PHE A 84 1.85 0.11 14.13
N HIS A 85 2.42 -0.78 14.96
CA HIS A 85 3.45 -1.74 14.58
C HIS A 85 3.39 -2.97 15.49
N SER A 86 3.17 -4.16 14.92
CA SER A 86 3.06 -5.43 15.67
C SER A 86 4.16 -6.45 15.29
N GLY A 87 5.28 -5.99 14.74
CA GLY A 87 6.30 -6.84 14.14
C GLY A 87 6.11 -6.87 12.63
N ASP A 88 5.19 -7.71 12.15
CA ASP A 88 4.99 -7.87 10.71
C ASP A 88 3.89 -6.98 10.14
N ILE A 89 2.99 -6.44 10.98
CA ILE A 89 1.92 -5.55 10.54
C ILE A 89 2.24 -4.12 10.94
N ILE A 90 2.21 -3.21 9.97
CA ILE A 90 2.37 -1.77 10.16
C ILE A 90 1.13 -1.06 9.64
N ILE A 91 0.64 -0.05 10.36
CA ILE A 91 -0.42 0.84 9.88
C ILE A 91 0.11 2.27 9.83
N TYR A 92 -0.03 2.88 8.65
CA TYR A 92 0.27 4.27 8.40
C TYR A 92 -1.04 5.06 8.28
N ASP A 93 -1.13 6.17 9.01
CA ASP A 93 -2.13 7.22 8.81
C ASP A 93 -1.62 8.17 7.72
N VAL A 94 -2.38 8.26 6.64
CA VAL A 94 -2.13 9.12 5.47
C VAL A 94 -3.22 10.19 5.30
N THR A 95 -4.04 10.40 6.33
CA THR A 95 -5.16 11.35 6.33
C THR A 95 -4.72 12.76 5.98
N SER A 96 -3.52 13.17 6.43
CA SER A 96 -2.94 14.49 6.12
C SER A 96 -2.61 14.66 4.63
N ILE A 97 -2.53 13.59 3.85
CA ILE A 97 -2.37 13.61 2.39
C ILE A 97 -3.75 13.52 1.74
N SER A 98 -4.58 12.53 2.11
CA SER A 98 -5.88 12.27 1.49
C SER A 98 -6.87 13.44 1.63
N ARG A 99 -6.70 14.25 2.69
CA ARG A 99 -7.53 15.42 2.98
C ARG A 99 -6.89 16.74 2.60
N GLN A 100 -5.74 16.75 1.92
CA GLN A 100 -5.25 17.96 1.28
C GLN A 100 -6.25 18.39 0.23
N SER A 101 -7.08 19.36 0.57
CA SER A 101 -7.86 20.13 -0.38
C SER A 101 -6.89 20.70 -1.40
N GLY A 102 -7.04 20.29 -2.65
CA GLY A 102 -6.41 20.97 -3.78
C GLY A 102 -6.84 22.43 -3.76
N THR A 103 -5.99 23.29 -3.20
CA THR A 103 -6.10 24.73 -3.36
C THR A 103 -5.25 25.11 -4.58
N PRO A 104 -5.85 25.57 -5.69
CA PRO A 104 -5.11 26.37 -6.66
C PRO A 104 -4.67 27.71 -6.06
#